data_AF-S9SHI1-F1
#
_entry.id   AF-S9SHI1-F1
#
_cell.length_a   1.000
_cell.length_b   1.000
_cell.length_c   1.000
_cell.angle_alpha   90.00
_cell.angle_beta   90.00
_cell.angle_gamma   90.00
#
_symmetry.space_group_name_H-M   'P 1'
#
loop_
_entity.id
_entity.type
_entity.pdbx_description
1 polymer ?
#
loop_
_entity_poly.entity_id
_entity_poly.type
_entity_poly.pdbx_seq_one_letter_code
_entity_poly.pdbx_strand_id
1 'polypeptide(L)'
;MIPKSKIDKAGQVLSDRDRVYDELSLELGYVFDEYRKMHLEPLTKITLEIQSWLQSYDRKYYIAQRLKRKPQILRKLRRLSVRLSQLQDIGGCRIIVDKNSDVDDLIRYIRVKFSEIGYARVVRETDYRELGRDDTGYRAYHMLLDVSGVKIELQLRSQIQHYWSESIERTSVIYGKRLKEKEGDDCVIEYFKHFSNALFAIESRHELPRDVEISLQEKRIRAEDVISREANSVNIGGHVNSDIVRTMSECEGVGGQLNNWILVFDWNDGNFVLWDVVGINTDDVVSSYIRYESDFLEEDNYEVVLIGSSDISTVPHTHSHYFGIEHHNAALEGMEDSIIGIAMRSELDIGARRILRTMKTRKFWGSNTIKISTLKNHLCRNVATFDASLILLQKKGFVVGSGPVSLDIKMSNEINTFV
;
A
#
# COMPACT_ATOMS: atom_id res chain seq x y z
N MET A 1 -34.68 -4.09 6.79
CA MET A 1 -33.66 -5.17 6.80
C MET A 1 -33.73 -5.91 5.47
N ILE A 2 -32.62 -6.00 4.74
CA ILE A 2 -32.58 -6.68 3.43
C ILE A 2 -32.55 -8.20 3.64
N PRO A 3 -33.36 -9.01 2.93
CA PRO A 3 -33.31 -10.47 3.04
C PRO A 3 -31.94 -11.03 2.65
N LYS A 4 -31.41 -12.00 3.42
CA LYS A 4 -30.12 -12.68 3.12
C LYS A 4 -30.08 -13.28 1.71
N SER A 5 -31.19 -13.84 1.24
CA SER A 5 -31.29 -14.37 -0.13
C SER A 5 -31.08 -13.30 -1.20
N LYS A 6 -31.55 -12.07 -0.97
CA LYS A 6 -31.35 -10.95 -1.90
C LYS A 6 -29.89 -10.48 -1.88
N ILE A 7 -29.28 -10.42 -0.69
CA ILE A 7 -27.85 -10.09 -0.50
C ILE A 7 -26.96 -11.12 -1.23
N ASP A 8 -27.23 -12.40 -1.02
CA ASP A 8 -26.46 -13.49 -1.63
C ASP A 8 -26.64 -13.50 -3.16
N LYS A 9 -27.87 -13.26 -3.65
CA LYS A 9 -28.15 -13.10 -5.08
C LYS A 9 -27.37 -11.93 -5.67
N ALA A 10 -27.31 -10.79 -4.97
CA ALA A 10 -26.54 -9.63 -5.41
C ALA A 10 -25.06 -9.94 -5.53
N GLY A 11 -24.47 -10.58 -4.51
CA GLY A 11 -23.09 -11.03 -4.56
C GLY A 11 -22.80 -11.99 -5.71
N GLN A 12 -23.66 -12.99 -5.90
CA GLN A 12 -23.51 -13.97 -6.99
C GLN A 12 -23.55 -13.30 -8.36
N VAL A 13 -24.61 -12.52 -8.63
CA VAL A 13 -24.84 -11.89 -9.94
C VAL A 13 -23.77 -10.86 -10.27
N LEU A 14 -23.38 -10.01 -9.32
CA LEU A 14 -22.38 -8.96 -9.56
C LEU A 14 -20.95 -9.50 -9.61
N SER A 15 -20.71 -10.70 -9.08
CA SER A 15 -19.39 -11.32 -9.13
C SER A 15 -19.11 -12.04 -10.46
N ASP A 16 -20.16 -12.36 -11.22
CA ASP A 16 -20.09 -12.99 -12.54
C ASP A 16 -19.58 -12.01 -13.60
N ARG A 17 -18.45 -12.33 -14.24
CA ARG A 17 -17.80 -11.48 -15.24
C ARG A 17 -18.36 -11.67 -16.65
N ASP A 18 -18.94 -12.84 -16.93
CA ASP A 18 -19.44 -13.18 -18.26
C ASP A 18 -20.88 -12.68 -18.45
N ARG A 19 -21.51 -12.22 -17.36
CA ARG A 19 -22.85 -11.67 -17.37
C ARG A 19 -22.88 -10.30 -18.05
N VAL A 20 -23.79 -10.15 -19.02
CA VAL A 20 -24.14 -8.84 -19.58
C VAL A 20 -24.85 -7.99 -18.52
N TYR A 21 -24.37 -6.76 -18.35
CA TYR A 21 -24.97 -5.82 -17.41
C TYR A 21 -26.38 -5.43 -17.86
N ASP A 22 -27.38 -5.68 -17.01
CA ASP A 22 -28.81 -5.49 -17.29
C ASP A 22 -29.52 -4.77 -16.12
N GLU A 23 -30.83 -4.58 -16.24
CA GLU A 23 -31.65 -3.93 -15.20
C GLU A 23 -31.59 -4.68 -13.85
N LEU A 24 -31.46 -6.02 -13.89
CA LEU A 24 -31.31 -6.81 -12.68
C LEU A 24 -29.95 -6.56 -12.00
N SER A 25 -28.87 -6.39 -12.77
CA SER A 25 -27.55 -6.01 -12.25
C SER A 25 -27.59 -4.63 -11.58
N LEU A 26 -28.34 -3.66 -12.14
CA LEU A 26 -28.55 -2.36 -11.51
C LEU A 26 -29.28 -2.50 -10.17
N GLU A 27 -30.43 -3.20 -10.15
CA GLU A 27 -31.21 -3.42 -8.93
C GLU A 27 -30.39 -4.09 -7.83
N LEU A 28 -29.65 -5.13 -8.18
CA LEU A 28 -28.79 -5.86 -7.26
C LEU A 28 -27.55 -5.06 -6.84
N GLY A 29 -27.10 -4.12 -7.68
CA GLY A 29 -26.11 -3.11 -7.34
C GLY A 29 -26.52 -2.31 -6.11
N TYR A 30 -27.74 -1.76 -6.11
CA TYR A 30 -28.28 -1.04 -4.94
C TYR A 30 -28.36 -1.92 -3.70
N VAL A 31 -28.79 -3.17 -3.85
CA VAL A 31 -28.85 -4.14 -2.72
C VAL A 31 -27.47 -4.39 -2.11
N PHE A 32 -26.47 -4.57 -2.97
CA PHE A 32 -25.09 -4.77 -2.56
C PHE A 32 -24.57 -3.56 -1.78
N ASP A 33 -24.79 -2.37 -2.32
CA ASP A 33 -24.30 -1.12 -1.75
C ASP A 33 -24.98 -0.80 -0.40
N GLU A 34 -26.29 -1.03 -0.28
CA GLU A 34 -27.00 -0.93 1.00
C GLU A 34 -26.51 -1.99 2.01
N TYR A 35 -26.21 -3.22 1.59
CA TYR A 35 -25.64 -4.22 2.49
C TYR A 35 -24.25 -3.82 2.98
N ARG A 36 -23.41 -3.29 2.08
CA ARG A 36 -22.08 -2.77 2.44
C ARG A 36 -22.21 -1.60 3.43
N LYS A 37 -23.12 -0.66 3.17
CA LYS A 37 -23.43 0.49 4.03
C LYS A 37 -23.80 0.12 5.45
N MET A 38 -24.58 -0.95 5.65
CA MET A 38 -24.96 -1.43 6.98
C MET A 38 -23.76 -1.77 7.89
N HIS A 39 -22.55 -1.89 7.36
CA HIS A 39 -21.34 -2.15 8.14
C HIS A 39 -20.66 -0.87 8.65
N LEU A 40 -20.93 0.29 8.05
CA LEU A 40 -20.21 1.53 8.37
C LEU A 40 -20.55 2.04 9.78
N GLU A 41 -21.84 2.12 10.14
CA GLU A 41 -22.23 2.60 11.46
C GLU A 41 -21.71 1.70 12.61
N PRO A 42 -21.88 0.36 12.58
CA PRO A 42 -21.28 -0.53 13.58
C PRO A 42 -19.75 -0.44 13.64
N LEU A 43 -19.10 -0.28 12.48
CA LEU A 43 -17.64 -0.11 12.38
C LEU A 43 -17.17 1.18 13.06
N THR A 44 -17.83 2.30 12.77
CA THR A 44 -17.55 3.60 13.40
C THR A 44 -17.78 3.55 14.90
N LYS A 45 -18.90 2.96 15.34
CA LYS A 45 -19.21 2.83 16.75
C LYS A 45 -18.14 2.05 17.50
N ILE A 46 -17.75 0.88 17.00
CA ILE A 46 -16.75 0.05 17.70
C ILE A 46 -15.36 0.66 17.63
N THR A 47 -15.01 1.36 16.54
CA THR A 47 -13.73 2.07 16.44
C THR A 47 -13.61 3.18 17.48
N LEU A 48 -14.65 4.02 17.62
CA LEU A 48 -14.69 5.08 18.63
C LEU A 48 -14.67 4.53 20.07
N GLU A 49 -15.37 3.43 20.32
CA GLU A 49 -15.35 2.76 21.62
C GLU A 49 -13.94 2.25 21.96
N ILE A 50 -13.28 1.57 21.02
CA ILE A 50 -11.90 1.11 21.19
C ILE A 50 -10.97 2.29 21.42
N GLN A 51 -11.11 3.40 20.68
CA GLN A 51 -10.33 4.62 20.89
C GLN A 51 -10.52 5.18 22.30
N SER A 52 -11.75 5.21 22.80
CA SER A 52 -12.05 5.63 24.18
C SER A 52 -11.32 4.73 25.19
N TRP A 53 -11.33 3.41 25.00
CA TRP A 53 -10.58 2.50 25.88
C TRP A 53 -9.07 2.77 25.82
N LEU A 54 -8.53 3.13 24.66
CA LEU A 54 -7.11 3.38 24.48
C LEU A 54 -6.65 4.76 24.97
N GLN A 55 -7.54 5.63 25.43
CA GLN A 55 -7.13 6.88 26.09
C GLN A 55 -6.35 6.61 27.38
N SER A 56 -6.62 5.50 28.07
CA SER A 56 -5.84 5.05 29.24
C SER A 56 -4.72 4.07 28.88
N TYR A 57 -4.44 3.86 27.59
CA TYR A 57 -3.35 3.00 27.13
C TYR A 57 -2.08 3.83 26.98
N ASP A 58 -1.09 3.60 27.85
CA ASP A 58 0.13 4.40 27.98
C ASP A 58 1.19 4.12 26.91
N ARG A 59 0.78 3.69 25.71
CA ARG A 59 1.69 3.43 24.58
C ARG A 59 1.17 4.06 23.31
N LYS A 60 2.09 4.48 22.46
CA LYS A 60 1.77 5.02 21.14
C LYS A 60 1.07 3.95 20.29
N TYR A 61 -0.03 4.34 19.68
CA TYR A 61 -0.77 3.51 18.73
C TYR A 61 -1.29 4.36 17.58
N TYR A 62 -1.55 3.70 16.45
CA TYR A 62 -2.31 4.28 15.34
C TYR A 62 -3.54 3.43 15.11
N ILE A 63 -4.68 4.06 14.87
CA ILE A 63 -5.94 3.36 14.60
C ILE A 63 -6.66 4.02 13.43
N ALA A 64 -7.17 3.20 12.53
CA ALA A 64 -8.01 3.66 11.44
C ALA A 64 -9.02 2.56 11.08
N GLN A 65 -10.21 2.97 10.65
CA GLN A 65 -11.18 2.08 10.05
C GLN A 65 -11.17 2.19 8.53
N ARG A 66 -11.55 1.11 7.86
CA ARG A 66 -11.67 1.05 6.41
C ARG A 66 -12.90 0.25 6.02
N LEU A 67 -13.72 0.82 5.15
CA LEU A 67 -14.81 0.09 4.51
C LEU A 67 -14.31 -0.52 3.20
N LYS A 68 -14.53 -1.82 3.02
CA LYS A 68 -13.97 -2.56 1.90
C LYS A 68 -14.58 -2.11 0.56
N ARG A 69 -13.71 -1.98 -0.44
CA ARG A 69 -14.05 -1.59 -1.81
C ARG A 69 -14.94 -2.63 -2.50
N LYS A 70 -15.90 -2.19 -3.32
CA LYS A 70 -16.81 -3.08 -4.06
C LYS A 70 -16.04 -4.01 -5.01
N PRO A 71 -15.07 -3.55 -5.83
CA PRO A 71 -14.27 -4.43 -6.68
C PRO A 71 -13.55 -5.54 -5.89
N GLN A 72 -13.02 -5.21 -4.70
CA GLN A 72 -12.30 -6.16 -3.84
C GLN A 72 -13.25 -7.21 -3.22
N ILE A 73 -14.46 -6.81 -2.83
CA ILE A 73 -15.50 -7.73 -2.34
C ILE A 73 -15.88 -8.71 -3.46
N LEU A 74 -16.23 -8.21 -4.64
CA LEU A 74 -16.66 -9.04 -5.78
C LEU A 74 -15.56 -10.02 -6.19
N ARG A 75 -14.30 -9.59 -6.19
CA ARG A 75 -13.14 -10.45 -6.44
C ARG A 75 -12.98 -11.55 -5.40
N LYS A 76 -13.16 -11.23 -4.12
CA LYS A 76 -13.10 -12.22 -3.04
C LYS A 76 -14.21 -13.26 -3.17
N LEU A 77 -15.42 -12.86 -3.55
CA LEU A 77 -16.53 -13.77 -3.82
C LEU A 77 -16.19 -14.76 -4.93
N ARG A 78 -15.61 -14.27 -6.05
CA ARG A 78 -15.15 -15.14 -7.14
C ARG A 78 -14.13 -16.17 -6.68
N ARG A 79 -13.07 -15.72 -5.99
CA ARG A 79 -11.94 -16.58 -5.62
C ARG A 79 -12.29 -17.64 -4.58
N LEU A 80 -13.14 -17.30 -3.61
CA LEU A 80 -13.45 -18.19 -2.49
C LEU A 80 -14.76 -18.95 -2.67
N SER A 81 -15.55 -18.62 -3.71
CA SER A 81 -16.87 -19.20 -3.98
C SER A 81 -17.80 -19.18 -2.75
N VAL A 82 -17.68 -18.14 -1.93
CA VAL A 82 -18.51 -17.91 -0.73
C VAL A 82 -19.63 -16.93 -1.04
N ARG A 83 -20.69 -16.94 -0.22
CA ARG A 83 -21.81 -16.00 -0.36
C ARG A 83 -21.48 -14.65 0.26
N LEU A 84 -22.08 -13.57 -0.26
CA LEU A 84 -21.87 -12.21 0.24
C LEU A 84 -22.20 -12.07 1.74
N SER A 85 -23.30 -12.67 2.19
CA SER A 85 -23.67 -12.65 3.62
C SER A 85 -22.73 -13.43 4.54
N GLN A 86 -21.80 -14.22 4.00
CA GLN A 86 -20.79 -14.97 4.74
C GLN A 86 -19.44 -14.24 4.83
N LEU A 87 -19.25 -13.15 4.09
CA LEU A 87 -18.02 -12.37 4.19
C LEU A 87 -17.94 -11.69 5.55
N GLN A 88 -16.76 -11.80 6.16
CA GLN A 88 -16.49 -11.33 7.53
C GLN A 88 -15.75 -9.99 7.57
N ASP A 89 -15.17 -9.57 6.44
CA ASP A 89 -14.22 -8.46 6.34
C ASP A 89 -14.75 -7.32 5.46
N ILE A 90 -16.04 -6.99 5.56
CA ILE A 90 -16.62 -5.83 4.85
C ILE A 90 -16.24 -4.53 5.56
N GLY A 91 -16.38 -4.50 6.89
CA GLY A 91 -15.86 -3.42 7.74
C GLY A 91 -14.64 -3.90 8.51
N GLY A 92 -13.55 -3.14 8.45
CA GLY A 92 -12.30 -3.47 9.12
C GLY A 92 -11.76 -2.30 9.94
N CYS A 93 -11.26 -2.59 11.14
CA CYS A 93 -10.53 -1.66 11.99
C CYS A 93 -9.10 -2.19 12.16
N ARG A 94 -8.11 -1.30 12.08
CA ARG A 94 -6.69 -1.65 12.20
C ARG A 94 -6.08 -0.86 13.33
N ILE A 95 -5.35 -1.54 14.20
CA ILE A 95 -4.53 -0.92 15.25
C ILE A 95 -3.08 -1.33 15.04
N ILE A 96 -2.20 -0.35 14.99
CA ILE A 96 -0.76 -0.53 14.84
C ILE A 96 -0.09 -0.02 16.12
N VAL A 97 0.74 -0.86 16.71
CA VAL A 97 1.56 -0.55 17.90
C VAL A 97 3.04 -0.74 17.55
N ASP A 98 3.93 -0.28 18.42
CA ASP A 98 5.37 -0.26 18.14
C ASP A 98 5.94 -1.67 17.93
N LYS A 99 5.75 -2.55 18.92
CA LYS A 99 6.37 -3.88 18.96
C LYS A 99 5.36 -5.01 19.05
N ASN A 100 5.78 -6.22 18.68
CA ASN A 100 4.92 -7.41 18.81
C ASN A 100 4.51 -7.71 20.26
N SER A 101 5.35 -7.37 21.25
CA SER A 101 4.98 -7.46 22.67
C SER A 101 3.82 -6.53 23.05
N ASP A 102 3.75 -5.36 22.42
CA ASP A 102 2.65 -4.40 22.63
C ASP A 102 1.35 -4.93 22.04
N VAL A 103 1.43 -5.75 20.98
CA VAL A 103 0.26 -6.44 20.44
C VAL A 103 -0.29 -7.42 21.47
N ASP A 104 0.57 -8.14 22.19
CA ASP A 104 0.12 -9.07 23.25
C ASP A 104 -0.54 -8.33 24.43
N ASP A 105 0.04 -7.20 24.85
CA ASP A 105 -0.55 -6.31 25.86
C ASP A 105 -1.92 -5.79 25.41
N LEU A 106 -2.01 -5.32 24.16
CA LEU A 106 -3.24 -4.81 23.55
C LEU A 106 -4.32 -5.90 23.45
N ILE A 107 -3.97 -7.12 23.05
CA ILE A 107 -4.91 -8.26 23.01
C ILE A 107 -5.51 -8.51 24.40
N ARG A 108 -4.67 -8.57 25.44
CA ARG A 108 -5.14 -8.76 26.82
C ARG A 108 -6.07 -7.63 27.24
N TYR A 109 -5.68 -6.39 26.97
CA TYR A 109 -6.46 -5.21 27.32
C TYR A 109 -7.84 -5.19 26.66
N ILE A 110 -7.87 -5.36 25.33
CA ILE A 110 -9.10 -5.35 24.53
C ILE A 110 -10.05 -6.49 24.94
N ARG A 111 -9.53 -7.68 25.23
CA ARG A 111 -10.37 -8.81 25.70
C ARG A 111 -11.12 -8.50 27.00
N VAL A 112 -10.46 -7.84 27.95
CA VAL A 112 -11.11 -7.41 29.21
C VAL A 112 -12.22 -6.41 28.89
N LYS A 113 -11.94 -5.40 28.05
CA LYS A 113 -12.93 -4.39 27.67
C LYS A 113 -14.14 -4.94 26.93
N PHE A 114 -13.96 -5.92 26.06
CA PHE A 114 -15.09 -6.60 25.41
C PHE A 114 -15.99 -7.37 26.39
N SER A 115 -15.48 -7.79 27.54
CA SER A 115 -16.32 -8.41 28.58
C SER A 115 -17.18 -7.41 29.35
N GLU A 116 -16.88 -6.11 29.26
CA GLU A 116 -17.58 -5.02 29.94
C GLU A 116 -18.75 -4.46 29.12
N ILE A 117 -18.87 -4.81 27.82
CA ILE A 117 -19.92 -4.31 26.92
C ILE A 117 -20.89 -5.40 26.46
N GLY A 118 -22.16 -5.04 26.28
CA GLY A 118 -23.22 -5.99 25.88
C GLY A 118 -23.55 -6.02 24.39
N TYR A 119 -23.19 -4.97 23.64
CA TYR A 119 -23.59 -4.82 22.23
C TYR A 119 -22.58 -5.40 21.23
N ALA A 120 -21.38 -5.76 21.68
CA ALA A 120 -20.36 -6.37 20.86
C ALA A 120 -19.63 -7.49 21.58
N ARG A 121 -19.15 -8.48 20.83
CA ARG A 121 -18.37 -9.61 21.38
C ARG A 121 -17.35 -10.14 20.38
N VAL A 122 -16.28 -10.74 20.89
CA VAL A 122 -15.31 -11.49 20.10
C VAL A 122 -15.90 -12.85 19.72
N VAL A 123 -15.93 -13.16 18.43
CA VAL A 123 -16.51 -14.39 17.87
C VAL A 123 -15.44 -15.42 17.56
N ARG A 124 -14.32 -14.96 17.00
CA ARG A 124 -13.20 -15.79 16.56
C ARG A 124 -11.94 -14.99 16.63
N GLU A 125 -10.86 -15.64 17.03
CA GLU A 125 -9.53 -15.05 17.03
C GLU A 125 -8.62 -15.91 16.15
N THR A 126 -7.67 -15.29 15.48
CA THR A 126 -6.68 -16.00 14.67
C THR A 126 -5.37 -15.26 14.71
N ASP A 127 -4.34 -15.92 15.22
CA ASP A 127 -2.99 -15.37 15.31
C ASP A 127 -2.12 -15.89 14.17
N TYR A 128 -1.74 -15.01 13.24
CA TYR A 128 -0.81 -15.33 12.16
C TYR A 128 0.62 -14.86 12.47
N ARG A 129 0.90 -14.27 13.64
CA ARG A 129 2.16 -13.55 13.88
C ARG A 129 3.35 -14.47 14.05
N GLU A 130 3.18 -15.68 14.56
CA GLU A 130 4.29 -16.61 14.81
C GLU A 130 4.79 -17.33 13.55
N LEU A 131 3.87 -17.89 12.76
CA LEU A 131 4.23 -18.67 11.57
C LEU A 131 4.13 -17.85 10.27
N GLY A 132 3.35 -16.76 10.27
CA GLY A 132 2.88 -16.14 9.04
C GLY A 132 1.86 -17.04 8.33
N ARG A 133 1.15 -16.49 7.34
CA ARG A 133 0.37 -17.34 6.43
C ARG A 133 1.28 -18.11 5.49
N ASP A 134 0.95 -19.38 5.24
CA ASP A 134 1.76 -20.27 4.39
C ASP A 134 1.92 -19.78 2.95
N ASP A 135 0.95 -19.00 2.47
CA ASP A 135 0.89 -18.51 1.10
C ASP A 135 1.86 -17.36 0.82
N THR A 136 1.85 -16.36 1.68
CA THR A 136 2.42 -15.04 1.41
C THR A 136 3.42 -14.65 2.49
N GLY A 137 3.33 -15.23 3.68
CA GLY A 137 4.04 -14.75 4.87
C GLY A 137 3.29 -13.67 5.63
N TYR A 138 2.02 -13.39 5.35
CA TYR A 138 1.26 -12.37 6.08
C TYR A 138 1.19 -12.63 7.59
N ARG A 139 1.47 -11.60 8.40
CA ARG A 139 1.46 -11.63 9.87
C ARG A 139 0.58 -10.53 10.44
N ALA A 140 -0.34 -10.91 11.33
CA ALA A 140 -1.19 -10.03 12.14
C ALA A 140 -1.98 -10.87 13.13
N TYR A 141 -2.50 -10.25 14.18
CA TYR A 141 -3.55 -10.86 15.02
C TYR A 141 -4.93 -10.38 14.56
N HIS A 142 -5.85 -11.31 14.29
CA HIS A 142 -7.20 -11.01 13.83
C HIS A 142 -8.23 -11.35 14.90
N MET A 143 -9.07 -10.38 15.25
CA MET A 143 -10.28 -10.58 16.04
C MET A 143 -11.51 -10.34 15.16
N LEU A 144 -12.31 -11.37 14.96
CA LEU A 144 -13.63 -11.23 14.36
C LEU A 144 -14.63 -10.84 15.44
N LEU A 145 -15.22 -9.67 15.29
CA LEU A 145 -16.21 -9.11 16.20
C LEU A 145 -17.62 -9.32 15.65
N ASP A 146 -18.59 -9.50 16.53
CA ASP A 146 -20.01 -9.35 16.26
C ASP A 146 -20.48 -8.08 16.97
N VAL A 147 -20.83 -7.06 16.21
CA VAL A 147 -21.31 -5.76 16.71
C VAL A 147 -22.77 -5.64 16.30
N SER A 148 -23.69 -5.86 17.24
CA SER A 148 -25.14 -5.84 16.99
C SER A 148 -25.61 -6.68 15.79
N GLY A 149 -25.01 -7.87 15.59
CA GLY A 149 -25.35 -8.77 14.47
C GLY A 149 -24.55 -8.56 13.19
N VAL A 150 -23.67 -7.54 13.15
CA VAL A 150 -22.78 -7.25 12.02
C VAL A 150 -21.37 -7.72 12.33
N LYS A 151 -20.73 -8.39 11.36
CA LYS A 151 -19.35 -8.88 11.52
C LYS A 151 -18.36 -7.79 11.13
N ILE A 152 -17.43 -7.49 12.04
CA ILE A 152 -16.36 -6.50 11.86
C ILE A 152 -15.02 -7.17 12.16
N GLU A 153 -14.02 -6.94 11.32
CA GLU A 153 -12.67 -7.48 11.54
C GLU A 153 -11.78 -6.43 12.22
N LEU A 154 -11.22 -6.77 13.39
CA LEU A 154 -10.20 -5.99 14.07
C LEU A 154 -8.82 -6.63 13.84
N GLN A 155 -7.89 -5.87 13.28
CA GLN A 155 -6.54 -6.30 12.96
C GLN A 155 -5.54 -5.59 13.87
N LEU A 156 -4.76 -6.34 14.64
CA LEU A 156 -3.71 -5.81 15.50
C LEU A 156 -2.35 -6.19 14.90
N ARG A 157 -1.46 -5.22 14.76
CA ARG A 157 -0.14 -5.39 14.15
C ARG A 157 0.92 -4.58 14.89
N SER A 158 2.15 -5.07 14.90
CA SER A 158 3.30 -4.22 15.16
C SER A 158 3.64 -3.35 13.94
N GLN A 159 4.52 -2.36 14.11
CA GLN A 159 5.02 -1.56 12.99
C GLN A 159 5.73 -2.43 11.93
N ILE A 160 6.52 -3.43 12.35
CA ILE A 160 7.23 -4.33 11.41
C ILE A 160 6.24 -5.20 10.61
N GLN A 161 5.20 -5.72 11.26
CA GLN A 161 4.15 -6.49 10.58
C GLN A 161 3.32 -5.62 9.64
N HIS A 162 3.07 -4.38 10.03
CA HIS A 162 2.40 -3.39 9.19
C HIS A 162 3.26 -3.06 7.97
N TYR A 163 4.53 -2.74 8.16
CA TYR A 163 5.51 -2.46 7.11
C TYR A 163 5.50 -3.54 6.02
N TRP A 164 5.71 -4.81 6.40
CA TRP A 164 5.63 -5.93 5.43
C TRP A 164 4.33 -5.92 4.63
N SER A 165 3.22 -5.68 5.32
CA SER A 165 1.89 -5.68 4.71
C SER A 165 1.69 -4.55 3.71
N GLU A 166 2.36 -3.42 3.88
CA GLU A 166 2.28 -2.26 2.99
C GLU A 166 3.30 -2.41 1.84
N SER A 167 4.50 -2.95 2.10
CA SER A 167 5.52 -3.23 1.07
C SER A 167 5.01 -4.17 -0.02
N ILE A 168 4.31 -5.24 0.36
CA ILE A 168 3.73 -6.17 -0.61
C ILE A 168 2.52 -5.59 -1.36
N GLU A 169 1.74 -4.67 -0.76
CA GLU A 169 0.63 -3.99 -1.47
C GLU A 169 1.20 -3.04 -2.51
N ARG A 170 2.16 -2.20 -2.12
CA ARG A 170 2.86 -1.30 -3.04
C ARG A 170 3.51 -2.07 -4.19
N THR A 171 4.18 -3.18 -3.89
CA THR A 171 4.81 -4.02 -4.92
C THR A 171 3.77 -4.70 -5.81
N SER A 172 2.62 -5.11 -5.27
CA SER A 172 1.53 -5.67 -6.07
C SER A 172 1.07 -4.71 -7.16
N VAL A 173 1.06 -3.41 -6.86
CA VAL A 173 0.69 -2.41 -7.86
C VAL A 173 1.80 -2.16 -8.86
N ILE A 174 3.04 -1.96 -8.42
CA ILE A 174 4.20 -1.81 -9.33
C ILE A 174 4.26 -2.98 -10.31
N TYR A 175 4.06 -4.19 -9.80
CA TYR A 175 4.11 -5.40 -10.58
C TYR A 175 2.84 -5.63 -11.42
N GLY A 176 1.74 -4.94 -11.12
CA GLY A 176 0.43 -5.16 -11.75
C GLY A 176 -0.15 -6.54 -11.45
N LYS A 177 0.24 -7.15 -10.32
CA LYS A 177 -0.15 -8.50 -9.88
C LYS A 177 -0.49 -8.47 -8.40
N ARG A 178 -1.63 -9.04 -8.01
CA ARG A 178 -2.07 -9.06 -6.61
C ARG A 178 -1.37 -10.16 -5.82
N LEU A 179 -0.17 -9.88 -5.32
CA LEU A 179 0.70 -10.85 -4.65
C LEU A 179 0.05 -11.50 -3.43
N LYS A 180 -0.72 -10.74 -2.62
CA LYS A 180 -1.48 -11.30 -1.48
C LYS A 180 -2.58 -12.27 -1.87
N GLU A 181 -2.97 -12.26 -3.14
CA GLU A 181 -3.98 -13.14 -3.72
C GLU A 181 -3.36 -14.30 -4.50
N LYS A 182 -2.03 -14.48 -4.38
CA LYS A 182 -1.20 -15.43 -5.15
C LYS A 182 -1.23 -15.18 -6.66
N GLU A 183 -1.40 -13.92 -7.05
CA GLU A 183 -1.23 -13.51 -8.44
C GLU A 183 0.19 -13.01 -8.65
N GLY A 184 0.85 -13.46 -9.72
CA GLY A 184 2.24 -13.14 -10.05
C GLY A 184 3.15 -14.36 -10.04
N ASP A 185 4.43 -14.17 -10.36
CA ASP A 185 5.43 -15.23 -10.35
C ASP A 185 5.73 -15.71 -8.92
N ASP A 186 5.84 -17.03 -8.76
CA ASP A 186 6.12 -17.68 -7.48
C ASP A 186 7.42 -17.18 -6.86
N CYS A 187 8.42 -16.78 -7.66
CA CYS A 187 9.68 -16.21 -7.16
C CYS A 187 9.45 -14.92 -6.36
N VAL A 188 8.50 -14.08 -6.79
CA VAL A 188 8.17 -12.83 -6.10
C VAL A 188 7.41 -13.12 -4.81
N ILE A 189 6.44 -14.05 -4.86
CA ILE A 189 5.66 -14.47 -3.69
C ILE A 189 6.58 -15.13 -2.64
N GLU A 190 7.49 -16.00 -3.08
CA GLU A 190 8.51 -16.60 -2.21
C GLU A 190 9.40 -15.55 -1.56
N TYR A 191 9.87 -14.56 -2.32
CA TYR A 191 10.66 -13.46 -1.74
C TYR A 191 9.90 -12.79 -0.60
N PHE A 192 8.61 -12.44 -0.77
CA PHE A 192 7.82 -11.83 0.29
C PHE A 192 7.62 -12.73 1.50
N LYS A 193 7.47 -14.04 1.29
CA LYS A 193 7.41 -15.01 2.38
C LYS A 193 8.71 -15.05 3.19
N HIS A 194 9.86 -15.09 2.51
CA HIS A 194 11.17 -15.04 3.16
C HIS A 194 11.42 -13.70 3.84
N PHE A 195 10.98 -12.60 3.23
CA PHE A 195 11.07 -11.27 3.80
C PHE A 195 10.27 -11.18 5.11
N SER A 196 9.04 -11.70 5.13
CA SER A 196 8.25 -11.80 6.37
C SER A 196 8.96 -12.57 7.47
N ASN A 197 9.58 -13.70 7.15
CA ASN A 197 10.32 -14.50 8.13
C ASN A 197 11.55 -13.77 8.66
N ALA A 198 12.27 -13.05 7.81
CA ALA A 198 13.40 -12.23 8.21
C ALA A 198 12.97 -11.09 9.14
N LEU A 199 11.87 -10.41 8.81
CA LEU A 199 11.29 -9.37 9.65
C LEU A 199 10.84 -9.89 11.02
N PHE A 200 10.22 -11.07 11.06
CA PHE A 200 9.88 -11.73 12.32
C PHE A 200 11.13 -12.08 13.15
N ALA A 201 12.20 -12.53 12.51
CA ALA A 201 13.48 -12.80 13.18
C ALA A 201 14.10 -11.52 13.76
N ILE A 202 14.08 -10.41 13.01
CA ILE A 202 14.54 -9.09 13.49
C ILE A 202 13.68 -8.63 14.66
N GLU A 203 12.36 -8.75 14.55
CA GLU A 203 11.42 -8.36 15.61
C GLU A 203 11.62 -9.17 16.90
N SER A 204 12.00 -10.45 16.78
CA SER A 204 12.17 -11.35 17.93
C SER A 204 13.58 -11.35 18.52
N ARG A 205 14.61 -11.19 17.68
CA ARG A 205 16.03 -11.43 18.04
C ARG A 205 16.93 -10.22 17.79
N HIS A 206 16.40 -9.14 17.22
CA HIS A 206 17.14 -7.93 16.86
C HIS A 206 18.32 -8.12 15.88
N GLU A 207 18.50 -9.33 15.34
CA GLU A 207 19.56 -9.66 14.39
C GLU A 207 19.07 -10.71 13.38
N LEU A 208 19.58 -10.64 12.16
CA LEU A 208 19.39 -11.64 11.12
C LEU A 208 20.72 -12.37 10.86
N PRO A 209 20.77 -13.72 10.90
CA PRO A 209 21.96 -14.45 10.52
C PRO A 209 22.43 -14.11 9.09
N ARG A 210 23.74 -13.99 8.87
CA ARG A 210 24.31 -13.53 7.59
C ARG A 210 23.94 -14.42 6.40
N ASP A 211 23.84 -15.72 6.61
CA ASP A 211 23.43 -16.69 5.59
C ASP A 211 21.97 -16.46 5.15
N VAL A 212 21.08 -16.16 6.10
CA VAL A 212 19.68 -15.81 5.81
C VAL A 212 19.60 -14.47 5.09
N GLU A 213 20.39 -13.49 5.52
CA GLU A 213 20.50 -12.18 4.86
C GLU A 213 20.93 -12.32 3.40
N ILE A 214 22.02 -13.04 3.12
CA ILE A 214 22.51 -13.30 1.75
C ILE A 214 21.43 -14.01 0.91
N SER A 215 20.80 -15.06 1.44
CA SER A 215 19.73 -15.77 0.73
C SER A 215 18.53 -14.86 0.42
N LEU A 216 18.16 -13.96 1.35
CA LEU A 216 17.07 -13.01 1.14
C LEU A 216 17.43 -12.01 0.03
N GLN A 217 18.66 -11.50 0.02
CA GLN A 217 19.16 -10.60 -1.01
C GLN A 217 19.16 -11.25 -2.41
N GLU A 218 19.56 -12.52 -2.52
CA GLU A 218 19.48 -13.27 -3.78
C GLU A 218 18.04 -13.42 -4.27
N LYS A 219 17.10 -13.77 -3.37
CA LYS A 219 15.66 -13.87 -3.71
C LYS A 219 15.10 -12.51 -4.12
N ARG A 220 15.51 -11.44 -3.45
CA ARG A 220 15.13 -10.06 -3.78
C ARG A 220 15.54 -9.70 -5.21
N ILE A 221 16.81 -9.90 -5.56
CA ILE A 221 17.35 -9.59 -6.90
C ILE A 221 16.58 -10.36 -7.99
N ARG A 222 16.25 -11.64 -7.75
CA ARG A 222 15.45 -12.43 -8.69
C ARG A 222 14.02 -11.91 -8.82
N ALA A 223 13.37 -11.59 -7.70
CA ALA A 223 12.03 -11.00 -7.71
C ALA A 223 12.01 -9.66 -8.46
N GLU A 224 13.01 -8.80 -8.26
CA GLU A 224 13.18 -7.54 -8.98
C GLU A 224 13.38 -7.73 -10.49
N ASP A 225 14.19 -8.71 -10.89
CA ASP A 225 14.40 -9.04 -12.31
C ASP A 225 13.08 -9.49 -12.96
N VAL A 226 12.31 -10.35 -12.30
CA VAL A 226 10.97 -10.78 -12.79
C VAL A 226 10.02 -9.59 -12.90
N ILE A 227 9.89 -8.80 -11.83
CA ILE A 227 9.03 -7.60 -11.83
C ILE A 227 9.46 -6.65 -12.94
N SER A 228 10.75 -6.41 -13.14
CA SER A 228 11.24 -5.46 -14.15
C SER A 228 10.95 -5.87 -15.61
N ARG A 229 10.77 -7.17 -15.87
CA ARG A 229 10.45 -7.71 -17.20
C ARG A 229 8.96 -7.68 -17.51
N GLU A 230 8.14 -7.83 -16.47
CA GLU A 230 6.69 -7.99 -16.59
C GLU A 230 5.89 -6.75 -16.17
N ALA A 231 6.49 -5.86 -15.38
CA ALA A 231 5.87 -4.62 -14.98
C ALA A 231 5.58 -3.80 -16.24
N ASN A 232 4.30 -3.57 -16.50
CA ASN A 232 3.88 -2.51 -17.38
C ASN A 232 4.46 -1.20 -16.84
N SER A 233 4.73 -0.24 -17.73
CA SER A 233 5.38 1.04 -17.48
C SER A 233 4.61 1.97 -16.52
N VAL A 234 4.31 1.51 -15.31
CA VAL A 234 3.63 2.26 -14.26
C VAL A 234 4.70 3.14 -13.61
N ASN A 235 4.64 4.43 -13.91
CA ASN A 235 5.54 5.43 -13.35
C ASN A 235 5.08 5.76 -11.93
N ILE A 236 5.32 4.88 -10.97
CA ILE A 236 5.12 5.20 -9.55
C ILE A 236 6.29 6.08 -9.11
N GLY A 237 6.29 7.34 -9.54
CA GLY A 237 7.19 8.35 -8.98
C GLY A 237 6.86 8.48 -7.50
N GLY A 238 7.80 8.10 -6.63
CA GLY A 238 7.65 8.12 -5.17
C GLY A 238 7.59 9.53 -4.58
N HIS A 239 6.68 10.37 -5.04
CA HIS A 239 6.39 11.64 -4.37
C HIS A 239 5.47 11.35 -3.20
N VAL A 240 6.06 11.32 -2.00
CA VAL A 240 5.32 11.54 -0.75
C VAL A 240 4.65 12.89 -0.92
N ASN A 241 3.34 12.92 -1.19
CA ASN A 241 2.61 14.18 -1.31
C ASN A 241 2.32 14.71 0.11
N SER A 242 3.38 15.09 0.82
CA SER A 242 3.31 15.64 2.18
C SER A 242 2.44 16.90 2.25
N ASP A 243 2.31 17.60 1.12
CA ASP A 243 1.44 18.77 1.00
C ASP A 243 -0.06 18.38 1.13
N ILE A 244 -0.48 17.23 0.60
CA ILE A 244 -1.86 16.74 0.75
C ILE A 244 -2.18 16.46 2.21
N VAL A 245 -1.30 15.76 2.94
CA VAL A 245 -1.54 15.46 4.36
C VAL A 245 -1.63 16.75 5.17
N ARG A 246 -0.77 17.73 4.90
CA ARG A 246 -0.83 19.04 5.55
C ARG A 246 -2.17 19.73 5.28
N THR A 247 -2.62 19.79 4.03
CA THR A 247 -3.92 20.40 3.68
C THR A 247 -5.09 19.64 4.32
N MET A 248 -5.04 18.31 4.37
CA MET A 248 -6.04 17.50 5.06
C MET A 248 -6.08 17.82 6.55
N SER A 249 -4.93 17.93 7.22
CA SER A 249 -4.84 18.33 8.64
C SER A 249 -5.34 19.75 8.89
N GLU A 250 -5.20 20.67 7.94
CA GLU A 250 -5.75 22.03 8.03
C GLU A 250 -7.29 22.05 7.88
N CYS A 251 -7.85 21.14 7.08
CA CYS A 251 -9.30 20.98 6.90
C CYS A 251 -9.97 20.20 8.05
N GLU A 252 -9.22 19.33 8.71
CA GLU A 252 -9.63 18.67 9.94
C GLU A 252 -9.65 19.71 11.08
N GLY A 253 -10.77 20.43 11.20
CA GLY A 253 -10.96 21.42 12.26
C GLY A 253 -10.65 20.86 13.66
N VAL A 254 -10.35 21.74 14.61
CA VAL A 254 -9.97 21.35 15.98
C VAL A 254 -11.15 20.71 16.72
N GLY A 255 -11.32 19.39 16.60
CA GLY A 255 -12.38 18.65 17.26
C GLY A 255 -12.35 17.16 16.92
N GLY A 256 -11.93 16.33 17.88
CA GLY A 256 -11.69 14.88 17.74
C GLY A 256 -12.91 13.98 17.52
N GLN A 257 -13.82 14.34 16.61
CA GLN A 257 -14.78 13.40 16.05
C GLN A 257 -14.14 12.63 14.89
N LEU A 258 -14.50 11.37 14.71
CA LEU A 258 -14.03 10.55 13.60
C LEU A 258 -14.57 11.11 12.28
N ASN A 259 -13.66 11.47 11.38
CA ASN A 259 -13.97 11.95 10.04
C ASN A 259 -13.83 10.81 9.03
N ASN A 260 -14.68 10.82 7.99
CA ASN A 260 -14.57 9.89 6.88
C ASN A 260 -13.91 10.59 5.70
N TRP A 261 -12.82 10.01 5.21
CA TRP A 261 -12.02 10.51 4.12
C TRP A 261 -12.18 9.58 2.93
N ILE A 262 -12.53 10.16 1.78
CA ILE A 262 -12.45 9.45 0.50
C ILE A 262 -11.17 9.89 -0.16
N LEU A 263 -10.31 8.93 -0.48
CA LEU A 263 -9.07 9.16 -1.20
C LEU A 263 -9.15 8.49 -2.57
N VAL A 264 -8.75 9.21 -3.61
CA VAL A 264 -8.63 8.70 -4.98
C VAL A 264 -7.17 8.72 -5.38
N PHE A 265 -6.60 7.54 -5.53
CA PHE A 265 -5.22 7.33 -5.92
C PHE A 265 -5.15 6.87 -7.38
N ASP A 266 -4.30 7.50 -8.17
CA ASP A 266 -3.98 7.07 -9.54
C ASP A 266 -2.70 6.26 -9.51
N TRP A 267 -2.82 4.97 -9.79
CA TRP A 267 -1.67 4.09 -9.78
C TRP A 267 -0.78 4.28 -11.01
N ASN A 268 -1.26 4.87 -12.11
CA ASN A 268 -0.44 5.14 -13.30
C ASN A 268 0.66 6.17 -13.00
N ASP A 269 0.27 7.23 -12.29
CA ASP A 269 1.14 8.37 -11.94
C ASP A 269 1.70 8.28 -10.51
N GLY A 270 1.18 7.36 -9.69
CA GLY A 270 1.63 7.14 -8.31
C GLY A 270 1.30 8.30 -7.37
N ASN A 271 0.18 8.99 -7.60
CA ASN A 271 -0.23 10.15 -6.81
C ASN A 271 -1.70 10.12 -6.41
N PHE A 272 -2.05 10.89 -5.39
CA PHE A 272 -3.45 11.21 -5.11
C PHE A 272 -3.94 12.28 -6.08
N VAL A 273 -5.02 11.98 -6.79
CA VAL A 273 -5.65 12.93 -7.72
C VAL A 273 -6.71 13.75 -7.01
N LEU A 274 -7.39 13.15 -6.04
CA LEU A 274 -8.47 13.79 -5.30
C LEU A 274 -8.59 13.21 -3.90
N TRP A 275 -8.99 14.06 -2.96
CA TRP A 275 -9.46 13.66 -1.64
C TRP A 275 -10.68 14.48 -1.28
N ASP A 276 -11.56 13.89 -0.47
CA ASP A 276 -12.81 14.52 -0.01
C ASP A 276 -13.06 14.16 1.46
N VAL A 277 -13.56 15.13 2.23
CA VAL A 277 -14.01 14.92 3.60
C VAL A 277 -15.51 14.77 3.57
N VAL A 278 -15.98 13.59 3.93
CA VAL A 278 -17.40 13.34 4.10
C VAL A 278 -17.68 13.25 5.59
N GLY A 279 -18.80 13.83 6.01
CA GLY A 279 -19.17 13.89 7.43
C GLY A 279 -19.42 12.51 8.05
N ILE A 280 -20.14 12.48 9.17
CA ILE A 280 -20.40 11.23 9.91
C ILE A 280 -21.69 10.55 9.43
N ASN A 281 -22.52 11.26 8.67
CA ASN A 281 -23.78 10.72 8.15
C ASN A 281 -23.49 9.55 7.19
N THR A 282 -23.95 8.37 7.59
CA THR A 282 -23.69 7.12 6.86
C THR A 282 -24.25 7.12 5.44
N ASP A 283 -25.39 7.78 5.21
CA ASP A 283 -26.01 7.86 3.89
C ASP A 283 -25.18 8.73 2.94
N ASP A 284 -24.75 9.91 3.40
CA ASP A 284 -23.95 10.84 2.62
C ASP A 284 -22.56 10.27 2.30
N VAL A 285 -21.94 9.62 3.28
CA VAL A 285 -20.63 8.97 3.14
C VAL A 285 -20.67 7.88 2.09
N VAL A 286 -21.63 6.95 2.20
CA VAL A 286 -21.70 5.83 1.27
C VAL A 286 -22.15 6.29 -0.12
N SER A 287 -23.08 7.25 -0.21
CA SER A 287 -23.49 7.82 -1.50
C SER A 287 -22.32 8.47 -2.23
N SER A 288 -21.50 9.25 -1.50
CA SER A 288 -20.28 9.84 -2.06
C SER A 288 -19.28 8.75 -2.47
N TYR A 289 -19.07 7.75 -1.62
CA TYR A 289 -18.13 6.66 -1.91
C TYR A 289 -18.53 5.85 -3.16
N ILE A 290 -19.81 5.56 -3.35
CA ILE A 290 -20.34 4.89 -4.56
C ILE A 290 -20.13 5.76 -5.79
N ARG A 291 -20.36 7.08 -5.69
CA ARG A 291 -20.13 8.02 -6.78
C ARG A 291 -18.66 8.01 -7.19
N TYR A 292 -17.74 8.16 -6.25
CA TYR A 292 -16.31 8.10 -6.54
C TYR A 292 -15.89 6.75 -7.12
N GLU A 293 -16.36 5.61 -6.60
CA GLU A 293 -16.08 4.28 -7.19
C GLU A 293 -16.64 4.12 -8.62
N SER A 294 -17.66 4.89 -8.99
CA SER A 294 -18.24 4.88 -10.35
C SER A 294 -17.50 5.82 -11.30
N ASP A 295 -17.02 6.96 -10.79
CA ASP A 295 -16.27 7.95 -11.56
C ASP A 295 -14.81 7.53 -11.78
N PHE A 296 -14.24 6.75 -10.86
CA PHE A 296 -12.85 6.31 -10.86
C PHE A 296 -12.75 4.78 -10.81
N LEU A 297 -12.62 4.17 -12.00
CA LEU A 297 -12.68 2.72 -12.18
C LEU A 297 -11.36 2.02 -11.86
N GLU A 298 -11.44 0.79 -11.31
CA GLU A 298 -10.25 -0.03 -11.03
C GLU A 298 -9.56 -0.46 -12.33
N GLU A 299 -10.32 -0.60 -13.41
CA GLU A 299 -9.84 -0.94 -14.76
C GLU A 299 -8.93 0.14 -15.37
N ASP A 300 -9.12 1.39 -14.98
CA ASP A 300 -8.29 2.55 -15.39
C ASP A 300 -7.12 2.78 -14.42
N ASN A 301 -6.85 1.82 -13.52
CA ASN A 301 -5.86 1.87 -12.45
C ASN A 301 -6.11 2.94 -11.38
N TYR A 302 -7.38 3.33 -11.16
CA TYR A 302 -7.74 4.14 -9.99
C TYR A 302 -8.06 3.28 -8.77
N GLU A 303 -7.74 3.83 -7.61
CA GLU A 303 -8.12 3.28 -6.32
C GLU A 303 -8.82 4.32 -5.45
N VAL A 304 -10.12 4.08 -5.25
CA VAL A 304 -10.96 4.84 -4.31
C VAL A 304 -11.01 4.11 -2.97
N VAL A 305 -10.68 4.80 -1.89
CA VAL A 305 -10.64 4.24 -0.54
C VAL A 305 -11.42 5.12 0.42
N LEU A 306 -12.31 4.51 1.20
CA LEU A 306 -12.97 5.15 2.33
C LEU A 306 -12.24 4.80 3.64
N ILE A 307 -11.67 5.80 4.29
CA ILE A 307 -10.91 5.68 5.54
C ILE A 307 -11.60 6.52 6.62
N GLY A 308 -11.88 5.94 7.77
CA GLY A 308 -12.31 6.69 8.94
C GLY A 308 -11.17 6.84 9.94
N SER A 309 -10.89 8.07 10.36
CA SER A 309 -9.91 8.36 11.41
C SER A 309 -10.34 9.57 12.25
N SER A 310 -9.93 9.59 13.51
CA SER A 310 -10.08 10.75 14.40
C SER A 310 -8.91 11.73 14.31
N ASP A 311 -7.85 11.35 13.61
CA ASP A 311 -6.64 12.14 13.38
C ASP A 311 -6.05 11.75 12.03
N ILE A 312 -6.16 12.64 11.05
CA ILE A 312 -5.73 12.39 9.68
C ILE A 312 -4.22 12.19 9.55
N SER A 313 -3.42 12.67 10.51
CA SER A 313 -1.98 12.43 10.55
C SER A 313 -1.63 10.95 10.77
N THR A 314 -2.59 10.14 11.26
CA THR A 314 -2.44 8.69 11.41
C THR A 314 -2.67 7.92 10.11
N VAL A 315 -3.30 8.52 9.09
CA VAL A 315 -3.61 7.83 7.83
C VAL A 315 -2.34 7.45 7.05
N PRO A 316 -1.34 8.33 6.89
CA PRO A 316 -0.04 7.95 6.30
C PRO A 316 0.64 6.78 7.03
N HIS A 317 0.46 6.68 8.35
CA HIS A 317 1.03 5.60 9.16
C HIS A 317 0.25 4.29 9.07
N THR A 318 -1.05 4.34 8.73
CA THR A 318 -1.92 3.15 8.64
C THR A 318 -2.10 2.65 7.21
N HIS A 319 -1.79 3.49 6.21
CA HIS A 319 -1.96 3.23 4.78
C HIS A 319 -0.75 3.75 3.99
N SER A 320 0.46 3.48 4.49
CA SER A 320 1.72 4.02 3.98
C SER A 320 2.03 3.62 2.53
N HIS A 321 1.46 2.52 2.01
CA HIS A 321 1.64 2.14 0.59
C HIS A 321 1.27 3.27 -0.40
N TYR A 322 0.30 4.13 -0.09
CA TYR A 322 -0.06 5.28 -0.92
C TYR A 322 0.84 6.50 -0.72
N PHE A 323 1.36 6.69 0.50
CA PHE A 323 2.11 7.89 0.86
C PHE A 323 3.63 7.72 0.75
N GLY A 324 4.12 6.49 0.60
CA GLY A 324 5.52 6.18 0.82
C GLY A 324 5.68 5.40 2.13
N ILE A 325 6.56 4.41 2.10
CA ILE A 325 6.83 3.57 3.27
C ILE A 325 8.00 4.23 4.01
N GLU A 326 7.73 4.80 5.19
CA GLU A 326 8.78 5.31 6.06
C GLU A 326 9.54 4.16 6.72
N HIS A 327 10.86 4.25 6.78
CA HIS A 327 11.69 3.29 7.49
C HIS A 327 11.85 3.75 8.95
N HIS A 328 11.42 2.90 9.89
CA HIS A 328 11.55 3.18 11.33
C HIS A 328 12.68 2.39 12.00
N ASN A 329 13.44 1.61 11.23
CA ASN A 329 14.52 0.76 11.74
C ASN A 329 15.67 0.71 10.73
N ALA A 330 16.90 0.99 11.18
CA ALA A 330 18.10 0.99 10.34
C ALA A 330 18.35 -0.35 9.63
N ALA A 331 17.89 -1.47 10.19
CA ALA A 331 17.95 -2.78 9.54
C ALA A 331 16.98 -2.89 8.33
N LEU A 332 15.89 -2.12 8.35
CA LEU A 332 14.90 -2.08 7.27
C LEU A 332 15.33 -1.13 6.14
N GLU A 333 15.97 -0.01 6.49
CA GLU A 333 16.58 0.94 5.54
C GLU A 333 17.54 0.21 4.58
N GLY A 334 18.44 -0.63 5.10
CA GLY A 334 19.36 -1.42 4.27
C GLY A 334 18.70 -2.53 3.43
N MET A 335 17.50 -2.99 3.80
CA MET A 335 16.80 -4.07 3.08
C MET A 335 15.94 -3.57 1.90
N GLU A 336 15.41 -2.34 1.97
CA GLU A 336 14.42 -1.82 1.00
C GLU A 336 14.94 -0.86 -0.09
N ASP A 337 16.20 -0.40 -0.01
CA ASP A 337 16.86 0.50 -0.98
C ASP A 337 16.83 0.06 -2.47
N SER A 338 16.19 -1.06 -2.80
CA SER A 338 16.15 -1.65 -4.14
C SER A 338 14.77 -1.74 -4.78
N ILE A 339 13.66 -1.81 -4.03
CA ILE A 339 12.29 -1.82 -4.63
C ILE A 339 11.83 -0.39 -4.91
N ILE A 340 12.06 0.53 -3.98
CA ILE A 340 11.86 1.98 -4.19
C ILE A 340 12.81 2.52 -5.27
N GLY A 341 13.98 1.88 -5.40
CA GLY A 341 14.96 2.15 -6.45
C GLY A 341 14.48 1.91 -7.87
N ILE A 342 13.40 1.14 -8.11
CA ILE A 342 12.82 0.95 -9.46
C ILE A 342 11.84 2.07 -9.80
N ALA A 343 11.08 2.53 -8.81
CA ALA A 343 10.08 3.60 -8.96
C ALA A 343 10.73 5.00 -9.07
N MET A 344 11.81 5.26 -8.32
CA MET A 344 12.63 6.48 -8.48
C MET A 344 13.51 6.47 -9.73
N ARG A 345 13.66 5.31 -10.38
CA ARG A 345 14.37 5.15 -11.65
C ARG A 345 13.50 5.48 -12.88
N SER A 346 12.43 6.26 -12.73
CA SER A 346 11.66 6.81 -13.86
C SER A 346 12.17 8.18 -14.35
N GLU A 347 13.04 8.88 -13.62
CA GLU A 347 13.47 10.24 -14.01
C GLU A 347 14.49 10.31 -15.15
N LEU A 348 15.17 9.21 -15.44
CA LEU A 348 16.18 9.12 -16.49
C LEU A 348 15.91 7.91 -17.36
N ASP A 349 15.76 8.14 -18.66
CA ASP A 349 15.61 7.07 -19.63
C ASP A 349 16.85 6.15 -19.67
N ILE A 350 16.71 4.96 -20.28
CA ILE A 350 17.76 3.94 -20.37
C ILE A 350 19.04 4.47 -21.07
N GLY A 351 18.89 5.38 -22.03
CA GLY A 351 19.98 6.06 -22.70
C GLY A 351 20.71 7.05 -21.79
N ALA A 352 19.98 7.83 -20.99
CA ALA A 352 20.55 8.78 -20.03
C ALA A 352 21.37 8.05 -18.96
N ARG A 353 20.90 6.91 -18.46
CA ARG A 353 21.67 6.06 -17.55
C ARG A 353 22.93 5.50 -18.19
N ARG A 354 22.85 5.01 -19.43
CA ARG A 354 24.02 4.48 -20.14
C ARG A 354 25.09 5.54 -20.34
N ILE A 355 24.70 6.79 -20.62
CA ILE A 355 25.61 7.93 -20.73
C ILE A 355 26.29 8.21 -19.39
N LEU A 356 25.53 8.36 -18.30
CA LEU A 356 26.08 8.62 -16.96
C LEU A 356 27.05 7.52 -16.52
N ARG A 357 26.67 6.24 -16.69
CA ARG A 357 27.51 5.10 -16.31
C ARG A 357 28.81 5.09 -17.09
N THR A 358 28.75 5.30 -18.39
CA THR A 358 29.92 5.33 -19.27
C THR A 358 30.89 6.45 -18.89
N MET A 359 30.36 7.64 -18.62
CA MET A 359 31.18 8.79 -18.20
C MET A 359 31.80 8.57 -16.81
N LYS A 360 31.05 7.98 -15.87
CA LYS A 360 31.53 7.63 -14.53
C LYS A 360 32.63 6.57 -14.56
N THR A 361 32.42 5.46 -15.27
CA THR A 361 33.41 4.37 -15.39
C THR A 361 34.71 4.84 -16.02
N ARG A 362 34.64 5.78 -16.98
CA ARG A 362 35.81 6.38 -17.64
C ARG A 362 36.37 7.60 -16.90
N LYS A 363 35.81 7.94 -15.74
CA LYS A 363 36.22 9.03 -14.83
C LYS A 363 36.17 10.44 -15.45
N PHE A 364 35.21 10.71 -16.34
CA PHE A 364 35.01 12.06 -16.90
C PHE A 364 34.24 12.97 -15.93
N TRP A 365 34.97 13.52 -14.95
CA TRP A 365 34.44 14.40 -13.91
C TRP A 365 35.14 15.76 -13.94
N GLY A 366 34.38 16.85 -13.76
CA GLY A 366 34.92 18.21 -13.64
C GLY A 366 35.84 18.59 -14.81
N SER A 367 37.14 18.76 -14.54
CA SER A 367 38.15 19.14 -15.54
C SER A 367 38.48 18.03 -16.55
N ASN A 368 38.15 16.77 -16.26
CA ASN A 368 38.34 15.67 -17.21
C ASN A 368 37.12 15.55 -18.13
N THR A 369 37.23 16.13 -19.32
CA THR A 369 36.11 16.29 -20.27
C THR A 369 36.24 15.39 -21.50
N ILE A 370 35.11 15.12 -22.15
CA ILE A 370 35.04 14.33 -23.39
C ILE A 370 34.26 15.08 -24.47
N LYS A 371 34.72 14.98 -25.72
CA LYS A 371 33.96 15.51 -26.87
C LYS A 371 32.66 14.72 -27.06
N ILE A 372 31.55 15.43 -27.27
CA ILE A 372 30.23 14.80 -27.48
C ILE A 372 30.25 13.81 -28.65
N SER A 373 30.96 14.14 -29.75
CA SER A 373 31.12 13.24 -30.89
C SER A 373 31.84 11.94 -30.53
N THR A 374 32.87 11.99 -29.67
CA THR A 374 33.57 10.81 -29.17
C THR A 374 32.68 10.00 -28.23
N LEU A 375 31.96 10.67 -27.33
CA LEU A 375 31.03 10.03 -26.40
C LEU A 375 29.91 9.28 -27.17
N LYS A 376 29.30 9.93 -28.16
CA LYS A 376 28.24 9.37 -29.02
C LYS A 376 28.76 8.24 -29.92
N ASN A 377 29.79 8.55 -30.72
CA ASN A 377 30.22 7.68 -31.82
C ASN A 377 31.23 6.61 -31.38
N HIS A 378 31.80 6.67 -30.18
CA HIS A 378 32.80 5.69 -29.72
C HIS A 378 32.44 4.99 -28.41
N LEU A 379 31.86 5.68 -27.43
CA LEU A 379 31.61 5.10 -26.11
C LEU A 379 30.15 4.70 -25.88
N CYS A 380 29.19 5.40 -26.51
CA CYS A 380 27.75 5.18 -26.37
C CYS A 380 27.08 4.82 -27.71
N ARG A 381 27.78 4.11 -28.61
CA ARG A 381 27.31 3.78 -29.98
C ARG A 381 25.94 3.11 -30.05
N ASN A 382 25.56 2.39 -29.00
CA ASN A 382 24.33 1.60 -28.92
C ASN A 382 23.19 2.31 -28.15
N VAL A 383 23.29 3.63 -27.97
CA VAL A 383 22.25 4.43 -27.32
C VAL A 383 21.43 5.15 -28.40
N ALA A 384 20.28 4.58 -28.76
CA ALA A 384 19.43 5.12 -29.84
C ALA A 384 18.87 6.52 -29.52
N THR A 385 18.66 6.85 -28.25
CA THR A 385 18.12 8.13 -27.77
C THR A 385 19.20 9.14 -27.36
N PHE A 386 20.47 8.93 -27.75
CA PHE A 386 21.62 9.62 -27.18
C PHE A 386 21.47 11.14 -27.07
N ASP A 387 20.99 11.79 -28.13
CA ASP A 387 20.88 13.26 -28.16
C ASP A 387 19.81 13.77 -27.18
N ALA A 388 18.63 13.14 -27.16
CA ALA A 388 17.55 13.49 -26.24
C ALA A 388 17.94 13.23 -24.78
N SER A 389 18.60 12.09 -24.53
CA SER A 389 19.08 11.70 -23.22
C SER A 389 20.19 12.64 -22.70
N LEU A 390 21.11 13.08 -23.56
CA LEU A 390 22.16 14.03 -23.18
C LEU A 390 21.58 15.40 -22.82
N ILE A 391 20.60 15.88 -23.59
CA ILE A 391 19.89 17.14 -23.30
C ILE A 391 19.17 17.05 -21.95
N LEU A 392 18.51 15.93 -21.66
CA LEU A 392 17.87 15.69 -20.37
C LEU A 392 18.87 15.75 -19.20
N LEU A 393 20.02 15.09 -19.35
CA LEU A 393 21.10 15.10 -18.34
C LEU A 393 21.69 16.50 -18.13
N GLN A 394 21.81 17.30 -19.18
CA GLN A 394 22.26 18.69 -19.09
C GLN A 394 21.22 19.58 -18.41
N LYS A 395 19.93 19.40 -18.74
CA LYS A 395 18.84 20.15 -18.10
C LYS A 395 18.73 19.85 -16.61
N LYS A 396 18.98 18.61 -16.20
CA LYS A 396 19.03 18.18 -14.79
C LYS A 396 20.36 18.51 -14.09
N GLY A 397 21.34 19.07 -14.79
CA GLY A 397 22.63 19.48 -14.21
C GLY A 397 23.62 18.34 -13.93
N PHE A 398 23.32 17.10 -14.33
CA PHE A 398 24.22 15.96 -14.14
C PHE A 398 25.41 15.97 -15.10
N VAL A 399 25.21 16.48 -16.31
CA VAL A 399 26.27 16.67 -17.32
C VAL A 399 26.42 18.16 -17.58
N VAL A 400 27.65 18.66 -17.52
CA VAL A 400 27.96 20.09 -17.71
C VAL A 400 28.85 20.32 -18.92
N GLY A 401 28.73 21.52 -19.51
CA GLY A 401 29.47 21.97 -20.70
C GLY A 401 28.64 21.94 -21.98
N SER A 402 28.87 22.91 -22.87
CA SER A 402 28.29 22.99 -24.22
C SER A 402 29.18 22.34 -25.29
N GLY A 403 30.33 21.78 -24.87
CA GLY A 403 31.27 21.00 -25.67
C GLY A 403 32.73 21.37 -25.38
N PRO A 404 33.63 20.44 -24.99
CA PRO A 404 33.44 19.09 -24.45
C PRO A 404 32.62 19.05 -23.13
N VAL A 405 32.21 17.86 -22.69
CA VAL A 405 31.30 17.63 -21.55
C VAL A 405 31.95 16.78 -20.45
N SER A 406 31.51 16.96 -19.21
CA SER A 406 31.90 16.14 -18.05
C SER A 406 30.74 15.99 -17.05
N LEU A 407 30.87 15.06 -16.12
CA LEU A 407 29.95 14.93 -14.98
C LEU A 407 30.21 16.04 -13.96
N ASP A 408 29.14 16.62 -13.42
CA ASP A 408 29.25 17.62 -12.36
C ASP A 408 29.62 16.95 -11.03
N ILE A 409 30.75 17.36 -10.46
CA ILE A 409 31.25 16.86 -9.17
C ILE A 409 30.25 17.15 -8.05
N LYS A 410 29.52 18.29 -8.12
CA LYS A 410 28.53 18.68 -7.11
C LYS A 410 27.34 17.72 -7.05
N MET A 411 27.00 17.11 -8.18
CA MET A 411 25.91 16.14 -8.30
C MET A 411 26.38 14.70 -8.15
N SER A 412 27.61 14.46 -7.67
CA SER A 412 28.21 13.11 -7.62
C SER A 412 27.42 12.11 -6.77
N ASN A 413 26.91 12.53 -5.61
CA ASN A 413 26.07 11.69 -4.76
C ASN A 413 24.78 11.27 -5.46
N GLU A 414 24.15 12.19 -6.18
CA GLU A 414 22.90 11.94 -6.92
C GLU A 414 23.15 11.13 -8.20
N ILE A 415 24.22 11.40 -8.94
CA ILE A 415 24.63 10.57 -10.09
C ILE A 415 24.90 9.13 -9.64
N ASN A 416 25.43 8.92 -8.43
CA ASN A 416 25.68 7.58 -7.89
C ASN A 416 24.42 6.78 -7.57
N THR A 417 23.28 7.42 -7.30
CA THR A 417 22.00 6.70 -7.10
C THR A 417 21.42 6.20 -8.42
N PHE A 418 21.78 6.82 -9.54
CA PHE A 418 21.27 6.47 -10.88
C PHE A 418 22.11 5.43 -11.65
N VAL A 419 23.42 5.25 -11.36
CA VAL A 419 24.36 4.42 -12.16
C VAL A 419 25.44 3.63 -11.43
#